data_AF-A0A926GI32-F1
#
_entry.id   AF-A0A926GI32-F1
#
_cell.length_a   1.000
_cell.length_b   1.000
_cell.length_c   1.000
_cell.angle_alpha   90.00
_cell.angle_beta   90.00
_cell.angle_gamma   90.00
#
_symmetry.space_group_name_H-M   'P 1'
#
loop_
_entity.id
_entity.type
_entity.pdbx_description
1 polymer ?
#
loop_
_entity_poly.entity_id
_entity_poly.type
_entity_poly.pdbx_seq_one_letter_code
_entity_poly.pdbx_strand_id
1 'polypeptide(L)'
;MDFPADFPAQAHPHPHGGWPGNELEEVLSASLGIPSAAGRIVEVLGRSFVWVPLPNGGGRHSVPLDLPTLELDGQAYVPVFSSEEQFHQVAGSHMSYAIAPAVEFARGLPPQVGIAVNPEGVVGIPLPPPAVAELCRAGRTPLDGPASGGRVRLLEPDWQDDPVDFLAAAAAEFTATGVVLTARRCLAAIETAAPVMFIGVELSQWEGDLRALPLEALGKALGKVPVQWPVNLVLLDVAQDPVGDWMRERIRPFYTQGQ
;
A
#
# COMPACT_ATOMS: atom_id res chain seq x y z
N MET A 1 30.74 -24.81 -48.13
CA MET A 1 30.31 -23.50 -48.64
C MET A 1 28.98 -23.74 -49.36
N ASP A 2 27.79 -23.39 -48.88
CA ASP A 2 27.34 -22.64 -47.70
C ASP A 2 25.85 -22.98 -47.50
N PHE A 3 25.39 -23.00 -46.26
CA PHE A 3 23.95 -22.95 -45.92
C PHE A 3 23.50 -21.48 -45.88
N PRO A 4 22.23 -21.20 -46.22
CA PRO A 4 21.41 -20.31 -45.39
C PRO A 4 20.05 -20.97 -45.08
N ALA A 5 19.69 -21.19 -43.81
CA ALA A 5 18.91 -20.29 -42.92
C ALA A 5 17.41 -20.21 -43.33
N ASP A 6 16.50 -20.89 -42.62
CA ASP A 6 15.63 -20.36 -41.52
C ASP A 6 14.96 -19.02 -41.89
N PHE A 7 13.63 -18.82 -41.80
CA PHE A 7 12.70 -19.15 -40.71
C PHE A 7 11.27 -19.34 -41.27
N PRO A 8 10.39 -20.19 -40.69
CA PRO A 8 8.96 -20.09 -40.94
C PRO A 8 8.34 -19.02 -40.03
N ALA A 9 7.91 -17.93 -40.66
CA ALA A 9 6.92 -17.03 -40.11
C ALA A 9 5.57 -17.76 -40.02
N GLN A 10 5.05 -17.97 -38.80
CA GLN A 10 3.62 -18.06 -38.48
C GLN A 10 3.43 -18.36 -36.99
N ALA A 11 3.51 -17.32 -36.16
CA ALA A 11 2.89 -17.36 -34.83
C ALA A 11 1.38 -17.27 -35.03
N HIS A 12 0.70 -18.42 -34.96
CA HIS A 12 -0.73 -18.45 -34.74
C HIS A 12 -1.01 -17.91 -33.33
N PRO A 13 -1.99 -17.02 -33.14
CA PRO A 13 -2.36 -16.57 -31.80
C PRO A 13 -3.14 -17.71 -31.13
N HIS A 14 -2.50 -18.44 -30.23
CA HIS A 14 -3.19 -19.34 -29.31
C HIS A 14 -3.86 -18.51 -28.21
N PRO A 15 -5.19 -18.55 -28.06
CA PRO A 15 -5.91 -17.70 -27.11
C PRO A 15 -6.06 -18.39 -25.76
N HIS A 16 -4.96 -18.74 -25.07
CA HIS A 16 -4.97 -19.14 -23.65
C HIS A 16 -3.63 -18.82 -23.01
N GLY A 17 -3.51 -17.64 -22.40
CA GLY A 17 -2.33 -17.23 -21.64
C GLY A 17 -2.54 -15.81 -21.14
N GLY A 18 -3.00 -15.66 -19.89
CA GLY A 18 -3.51 -14.43 -19.29
C GLY A 18 -2.44 -13.35 -19.05
N TRP A 19 -1.78 -12.89 -20.12
CA TRP A 19 -0.88 -11.75 -20.12
C TRP A 19 -1.16 -10.83 -21.33
N PRO A 20 -1.27 -9.51 -21.15
CA PRO A 20 -1.40 -8.83 -19.87
C PRO A 20 -2.79 -9.09 -19.25
N GLY A 21 -2.82 -9.36 -17.95
CA GLY A 21 -4.04 -9.63 -17.17
C GLY A 21 -4.48 -8.48 -16.25
N ASN A 22 -3.65 -7.44 -16.10
CA ASN A 22 -3.94 -6.26 -15.28
C ASN A 22 -3.15 -5.01 -15.74
N GLU A 23 -3.47 -3.84 -15.16
CA GLU A 23 -2.85 -2.55 -15.53
C GLU A 23 -1.31 -2.56 -15.39
N LEU A 24 -0.78 -3.23 -14.36
CA LEU A 24 0.66 -3.34 -14.15
C LEU A 24 1.31 -4.12 -15.30
N GLU A 25 0.72 -5.24 -15.71
CA GLU A 25 1.23 -6.08 -16.80
C GLU A 25 1.13 -5.41 -18.18
N GLU A 26 0.07 -4.62 -18.40
CA GLU A 26 -0.05 -3.76 -19.59
C GLU A 26 1.07 -2.73 -19.65
N VAL A 27 1.35 -2.06 -18.52
CA VAL A 27 2.43 -1.07 -18.40
C VAL A 27 3.80 -1.73 -18.56
N LEU A 28 4.02 -2.89 -17.94
CA LEU A 28 5.27 -3.66 -18.10
C LEU A 28 5.52 -4.01 -19.57
N SER A 29 4.49 -4.48 -20.27
CA SER A 29 4.57 -4.81 -21.71
C SER A 29 4.87 -3.58 -22.56
N ALA A 30 4.19 -2.47 -22.30
CA ALA A 30 4.38 -1.21 -23.03
C ALA A 30 5.75 -0.54 -22.75
N SER A 31 6.38 -0.87 -21.63
CA SER A 31 7.64 -0.26 -21.17
C SER A 31 8.89 -0.94 -21.73
N LEU A 32 8.75 -2.10 -22.37
CA LEU A 32 9.88 -2.86 -22.93
C LEU A 32 10.65 -2.02 -23.95
N GLY A 33 11.94 -1.83 -23.69
CA GLY A 33 12.83 -1.06 -24.57
C GLY A 33 12.66 0.46 -24.50
N ILE A 34 11.87 0.99 -23.56
CA ILE A 34 11.64 2.43 -23.38
C ILE A 34 12.34 2.93 -22.09
N PRO A 35 13.47 3.64 -22.19
CA PRO A 35 14.24 4.09 -21.02
C PRO A 35 13.48 5.03 -20.07
N SER A 36 12.49 5.78 -20.59
CA SER A 36 11.70 6.74 -19.80
C SER A 36 10.49 6.13 -19.09
N ALA A 37 10.24 4.83 -19.22
CA ALA A 37 9.03 4.19 -18.69
C ALA A 37 9.11 3.87 -17.19
N ALA A 38 10.29 3.97 -16.58
CA ALA A 38 10.53 3.63 -15.18
C ALA A 38 9.59 4.35 -14.20
N GLY A 39 9.33 5.65 -14.40
CA GLY A 39 8.42 6.41 -13.53
C GLY A 39 6.97 5.92 -13.60
N ARG A 40 6.50 5.55 -14.80
CA ARG A 40 5.13 5.02 -14.99
C ARG A 40 4.97 3.63 -14.38
N ILE A 41 6.00 2.78 -14.47
CA ILE A 41 6.03 1.48 -13.79
C ILE A 41 5.91 1.67 -12.28
N VAL A 42 6.73 2.55 -11.68
CA VAL A 42 6.70 2.81 -10.24
C VAL A 42 5.34 3.35 -9.79
N GLU A 43 4.75 4.25 -10.59
CA GLU A 43 3.42 4.81 -10.32
C GLU A 43 2.32 3.74 -10.29
N VAL A 44 2.29 2.84 -11.29
CA VAL A 44 1.26 1.79 -11.40
C VAL A 44 1.48 0.69 -10.36
N LEU A 45 2.74 0.33 -10.13
CA LEU A 45 3.11 -0.58 -9.05
C LEU A 45 2.67 -0.02 -7.69
N GLY A 46 2.76 1.30 -7.49
CA GLY A 46 2.34 2.00 -6.27
C GLY A 46 0.87 1.83 -5.87
N ARG A 47 0.00 1.43 -6.79
CA ARG A 47 -1.43 1.13 -6.53
C ARG A 47 -1.80 -0.33 -6.75
N SER A 48 -0.81 -1.18 -7.02
CA SER A 48 -1.00 -2.60 -7.33
C SER A 48 -0.81 -3.47 -6.09
N PHE A 49 -1.41 -4.66 -6.15
CA PHE A 49 -1.09 -5.76 -5.23
C PHE A 49 -0.01 -6.64 -5.86
N VAL A 50 0.80 -7.26 -5.01
CA VAL A 50 1.86 -8.19 -5.42
C VAL A 50 1.77 -9.50 -4.65
N TRP A 51 2.18 -10.58 -5.30
CA TRP A 51 2.33 -11.90 -4.72
C TRP A 51 3.78 -12.10 -4.30
N VAL A 52 3.99 -12.34 -3.01
CA VAL A 52 5.31 -12.48 -2.39
C VAL A 52 5.51 -13.94 -2.00
N PRO A 53 6.51 -14.65 -2.55
CA PRO A 53 6.79 -16.02 -2.17
C PRO A 53 7.29 -16.14 -0.74
N LEU A 54 6.82 -17.17 -0.04
CA LEU A 54 7.17 -17.49 1.34
C LEU A 54 7.70 -18.93 1.42
N PRO A 55 8.95 -19.20 1.00
CA PRO A 55 9.52 -20.55 0.98
C PRO A 55 9.58 -21.18 2.38
N ASN A 56 9.69 -20.36 3.43
CA ASN A 56 9.71 -20.80 4.83
C ASN A 56 8.35 -20.66 5.54
N GLY A 57 7.29 -20.25 4.83
CA GLY A 57 5.93 -20.05 5.36
C GLY A 57 5.68 -18.71 6.07
N GLY A 58 4.41 -18.37 6.32
CA GLY A 58 3.94 -17.08 6.87
C GLY A 58 3.16 -17.17 8.19
N GLY A 59 3.37 -18.22 8.99
CA GLY A 59 2.62 -18.42 10.24
C GLY A 59 2.98 -17.42 11.34
N ARG A 60 2.07 -17.20 12.31
CA ARG A 60 2.19 -16.26 13.45
C ARG A 60 3.41 -16.48 14.39
N HIS A 61 4.29 -17.43 14.08
CA HIS A 61 5.49 -17.78 14.83
C HIS A 61 6.78 -17.64 14.01
N SER A 62 6.72 -17.12 12.79
CA SER A 62 7.93 -16.80 12.03
C SER A 62 8.62 -15.55 12.60
N VAL A 63 9.87 -15.77 13.01
CA VAL A 63 10.97 -14.77 13.15
C VAL A 63 10.97 -13.88 11.88
N PRO A 64 11.32 -12.56 11.94
CA PRO A 64 10.90 -11.58 10.93
C PRO A 64 11.09 -12.12 9.51
N LEU A 65 9.98 -12.15 8.79
CA LEU A 65 9.75 -12.63 7.43
C LEU A 65 11.07 -12.91 6.67
N ASP A 66 11.49 -14.18 6.65
CA ASP A 66 12.67 -14.63 5.91
C ASP A 66 12.31 -14.64 4.42
N LEU A 67 12.41 -13.46 3.81
CA LEU A 67 12.05 -13.23 2.42
C LEU A 67 13.10 -13.88 1.50
N PRO A 68 12.68 -14.60 0.45
CA PRO A 68 13.62 -15.10 -0.54
C PRO A 68 14.38 -13.91 -1.12
N THR A 69 15.70 -13.98 -1.08
CA THR A 69 16.56 -12.93 -1.64
C THR A 69 17.29 -13.51 -2.84
N LEU A 70 17.18 -12.85 -3.98
CA LEU A 70 17.96 -13.14 -5.18
C LEU A 70 19.05 -12.06 -5.34
N GLU A 71 20.22 -12.45 -5.81
CA GLU A 71 21.30 -11.51 -6.12
C GLU A 71 21.35 -11.26 -7.63
N LEU A 72 21.25 -9.99 -8.03
CA LEU A 72 21.52 -9.53 -9.40
C LEU A 72 22.65 -8.51 -9.34
N ASP A 73 23.73 -8.76 -10.07
CA ASP A 73 24.92 -7.88 -10.11
C ASP A 73 25.48 -7.52 -8.71
N GLY A 74 25.42 -8.46 -7.76
CA GLY A 74 25.89 -8.26 -6.38
C GLY A 74 24.95 -7.42 -5.50
N GLN A 75 23.75 -7.11 -6.00
CA GLN A 75 22.70 -6.40 -5.29
C GLN A 75 21.57 -7.38 -4.94
N ALA A 76 21.12 -7.35 -3.69
CA ALA A 76 20.01 -8.15 -3.19
C ALA A 76 18.66 -7.60 -3.65
N TYR A 77 17.76 -8.48 -4.10
CA TYR A 77 16.38 -8.19 -4.48
C TYR A 77 15.43 -9.22 -3.87
N VAL A 78 14.21 -8.80 -3.54
CA VAL A 78 13.14 -9.74 -3.17
C VAL A 78 12.22 -9.97 -4.37
N PRO A 79 11.92 -11.23 -4.74
CA PRO A 79 11.03 -11.53 -5.85
C PRO A 79 9.58 -11.23 -5.46
N VAL A 80 8.87 -10.56 -6.36
CA VAL A 80 7.42 -10.35 -6.28
C VAL A 80 6.78 -10.58 -7.64
N PHE A 81 5.50 -10.94 -7.66
CA PHE A 81 4.78 -11.24 -8.89
C PHE A 81 3.56 -10.33 -9.06
N SER A 82 3.26 -9.97 -10.31
CA SER A 82 2.15 -9.06 -10.68
C SER A 82 0.78 -9.71 -10.65
N SER A 83 0.72 -11.04 -10.62
CA SER A 83 -0.51 -11.83 -10.60
C SER A 83 -0.24 -13.22 -10.01
N GLU A 84 -1.30 -13.89 -9.59
CA GLU A 84 -1.24 -15.28 -9.13
C GLU A 84 -0.77 -16.22 -10.26
N GLU A 85 -1.17 -15.94 -11.51
CA GLU A 85 -0.75 -16.68 -12.68
C GLU A 85 0.75 -16.58 -12.92
N GLN A 86 1.33 -15.36 -12.85
CA GLN A 86 2.78 -15.18 -12.96
C GLN A 86 3.53 -15.86 -11.81
N PHE A 87 2.98 -15.82 -10.59
CA PHE A 87 3.54 -16.54 -9.45
C PHE A 87 3.56 -18.05 -9.69
N HIS A 88 2.43 -18.67 -10.05
CA HIS A 88 2.35 -20.12 -10.27
C HIS A 88 3.20 -20.58 -11.45
N GLN A 89 3.35 -19.75 -12.48
CA GLN A 89 4.18 -20.05 -13.64
C GLN A 89 5.65 -20.22 -13.26
N VAL A 90 6.17 -19.41 -12.33
CA VAL A 90 7.58 -19.40 -11.96
C VAL A 90 7.86 -20.20 -10.68
N ALA A 91 7.10 -19.96 -9.62
CA ALA A 91 7.31 -20.58 -8.30
C ALA A 91 6.65 -21.97 -8.16
N GLY A 92 5.72 -22.32 -9.07
CA GLY A 92 4.96 -23.56 -9.06
C GLY A 92 3.79 -23.56 -8.06
N SER A 93 2.85 -24.49 -8.26
CA SER A 93 1.55 -24.51 -7.56
C SER A 93 1.58 -24.83 -6.06
N HIS A 94 2.73 -25.24 -5.52
CA HIS A 94 2.87 -25.68 -4.13
C HIS A 94 3.62 -24.68 -3.24
N MET A 95 4.15 -23.60 -3.83
CA MET A 95 4.86 -22.55 -3.08
C MET A 95 3.84 -21.70 -2.31
N SER A 96 4.09 -21.51 -1.01
CA SER A 96 3.28 -20.58 -0.21
C SER A 96 3.55 -19.14 -0.61
N TYR A 97 2.54 -18.28 -0.53
CA TYR A 97 2.68 -16.87 -0.85
C TYR A 97 1.82 -15.99 0.07
N ALA A 98 2.15 -14.71 0.13
CA ALA A 98 1.29 -13.65 0.66
C ALA A 98 0.93 -12.67 -0.45
N ILE A 99 -0.24 -12.07 -0.34
CA ILE A 99 -0.67 -10.96 -1.20
C ILE A 99 -0.57 -9.69 -0.36
N ALA A 100 0.13 -8.68 -0.87
CA ALA A 100 0.33 -7.41 -0.17
C ALA A 100 0.21 -6.23 -1.14
N PRO A 101 -0.25 -5.05 -0.67
CA PRO A 101 -0.07 -3.81 -1.43
C PRO A 101 1.42 -3.56 -1.67
N ALA A 102 1.82 -3.27 -2.91
CA ALA A 102 3.24 -3.17 -3.27
C ALA A 102 3.99 -2.09 -2.45
N VAL A 103 3.29 -1.01 -2.11
CA VAL A 103 3.85 0.10 -1.32
C VAL A 103 4.07 -0.29 0.13
N GLU A 104 3.14 -1.02 0.73
CA GLU A 104 3.28 -1.51 2.10
C GLU A 104 4.42 -2.53 2.18
N PHE A 105 4.48 -3.44 1.20
CA PHE A 105 5.57 -4.38 1.06
C PHE A 105 6.93 -3.67 0.93
N ALA A 106 7.05 -2.70 0.02
CA ALA A 106 8.27 -1.93 -0.19
C ALA A 106 8.73 -1.18 1.08
N ARG A 107 7.79 -0.66 1.88
CA ARG A 107 8.08 0.02 3.16
C ARG A 107 8.61 -0.93 4.23
N GLY A 108 8.29 -2.22 4.16
CA GLY A 108 8.80 -3.25 5.06
C GLY A 108 10.20 -3.76 4.71
N LEU A 109 10.72 -3.44 3.52
CA LEU A 109 12.03 -3.93 3.07
C LEU A 109 13.20 -3.14 3.68
N PRO A 110 14.36 -3.79 3.89
CA PRO A 110 15.59 -3.07 4.23
C PRO A 110 15.95 -2.04 3.14
N PRO A 111 16.47 -0.85 3.50
CA PRO A 111 16.71 0.25 2.54
C PRO A 111 17.65 -0.09 1.39
N GLN A 112 18.55 -1.04 1.58
CA GLN A 112 19.52 -1.50 0.59
C GLN A 112 19.02 -2.67 -0.26
N VAL A 113 17.77 -3.10 -0.14
CA VAL A 113 17.22 -4.24 -0.88
C VAL A 113 16.28 -3.75 -1.98
N GLY A 114 16.46 -4.30 -3.19
CA GLY A 114 15.59 -4.03 -4.34
C GLY A 114 14.37 -4.95 -4.39
N ILE A 115 13.51 -4.73 -5.38
CA ILE A 115 12.40 -5.63 -5.72
C ILE A 115 12.62 -6.16 -7.13
N ALA A 116 12.53 -7.47 -7.33
CA ALA A 116 12.46 -8.04 -8.68
C ALA A 116 11.01 -8.37 -8.99
N VAL A 117 10.40 -7.66 -9.93
CA VAL A 117 9.02 -7.92 -10.37
C VAL A 117 9.04 -8.96 -11.47
N ASN A 118 8.24 -10.02 -11.32
CA ASN A 118 8.14 -11.16 -12.23
C ASN A 118 9.52 -11.69 -12.67
N PRO A 119 10.44 -11.99 -11.73
CA PRO A 119 11.72 -12.58 -12.10
C PRO A 119 11.45 -13.88 -12.86
N GLU A 120 12.08 -14.04 -14.03
CA GLU A 120 11.90 -15.20 -14.92
C GLU A 120 10.46 -15.40 -15.44
N GLY A 121 9.55 -14.44 -15.21
CA GLY A 121 8.20 -14.40 -15.76
C GLY A 121 8.13 -13.84 -17.17
N VAL A 122 6.93 -13.51 -17.65
CA VAL A 122 6.71 -13.05 -19.03
C VAL A 122 7.45 -11.73 -19.30
N VAL A 123 7.31 -10.75 -18.40
CA VAL A 123 8.11 -9.52 -18.39
C VAL A 123 8.63 -9.27 -16.99
N GLY A 124 9.93 -9.54 -16.80
CA GLY A 124 10.63 -9.34 -15.53
C GLY A 124 11.44 -8.04 -15.51
N ILE A 125 11.35 -7.28 -14.42
CA ILE A 125 12.12 -6.04 -14.24
C ILE A 125 12.72 -5.95 -12.83
N PRO A 126 13.99 -5.52 -12.70
CA PRO A 126 14.56 -5.14 -11.42
C PRO A 126 14.16 -3.70 -11.08
N LEU A 127 13.60 -3.51 -9.89
CA LEU A 127 13.48 -2.21 -9.24
C LEU A 127 14.63 -2.07 -8.24
N PRO A 128 15.69 -1.31 -8.59
CA PRO A 128 16.83 -1.12 -7.69
C PRO A 128 16.41 -0.32 -6.45
N PRO A 129 17.20 -0.34 -5.36
CA PRO A 129 16.85 0.34 -4.11
C PRO A 129 16.40 1.81 -4.26
N PRO A 130 16.99 2.65 -5.15
CA PRO A 130 16.48 4.01 -5.39
C PRO A 130 15.05 4.05 -5.95
N ALA A 131 14.68 3.10 -6.81
CA ALA A 131 13.33 2.97 -7.36
C ALA A 131 12.35 2.43 -6.31
N VAL A 132 12.79 1.54 -5.42
CA VAL A 132 12.00 1.12 -4.25
C VAL A 132 11.75 2.31 -3.33
N ALA A 133 12.75 3.17 -3.10
CA ALA A 133 12.57 4.39 -2.33
C ALA A 133 11.61 5.39 -3.02
N GLU A 134 11.53 5.39 -4.35
CA GLU A 134 10.50 6.12 -5.10
C GLU A 134 9.12 5.49 -4.97
N LEU A 135 8.99 4.17 -5.03
CA LEU A 135 7.74 3.45 -4.79
C LEU A 135 7.18 3.71 -3.39
N CYS A 136 8.05 3.73 -2.38
CA CYS A 136 7.70 4.12 -1.01
C CYS A 136 7.17 5.57 -0.92
N ARG A 137 7.47 6.41 -1.92
CA ARG A 137 6.92 7.77 -2.09
C ARG A 137 5.67 7.80 -2.99
N ALA A 138 5.56 6.91 -3.99
CA ALA A 138 4.51 6.93 -5.02
C ALA A 138 3.10 6.55 -4.51
N GLY A 139 3.01 5.78 -3.43
CA GLY A 139 1.75 5.54 -2.72
C GLY A 139 1.46 6.55 -1.60
N ARG A 140 2.26 7.61 -1.49
CA ARG A 140 2.00 8.67 -0.52
C ARG A 140 0.96 9.62 -1.06
N THR A 141 -0.23 9.52 -0.53
CA THR A 141 -1.14 10.66 -0.54
C THR A 141 -0.55 11.74 0.39
N PRO A 142 -1.03 12.99 0.35
CA PRO A 142 -0.74 13.97 1.39
C PRO A 142 -1.02 13.44 2.82
N LEU A 143 -1.73 12.30 2.98
CA LEU A 143 -1.93 11.61 4.25
C LEU A 143 -0.72 10.80 4.77
N ASP A 144 0.27 10.45 3.94
CA ASP A 144 1.35 9.51 4.30
C ASP A 144 2.64 10.16 4.86
N GLY A 145 2.69 11.49 4.96
CA GLY A 145 3.82 12.23 5.54
C GLY A 145 5.13 12.26 4.71
N PRO A 146 6.11 13.12 5.06
CA PRO A 146 7.34 13.35 4.30
C PRO A 146 8.26 12.13 4.23
N ALA A 147 9.11 12.09 3.19
CA ALA A 147 10.03 10.99 2.88
C ALA A 147 11.17 10.75 3.88
N SER A 148 11.39 11.67 4.83
CA SER A 148 12.40 11.52 5.87
C SER A 148 11.78 10.85 7.09
N GLY A 149 12.54 10.02 7.79
CA GLY A 149 12.19 9.50 9.12
C GLY A 149 12.18 10.61 10.18
N GLY A 150 11.43 11.68 9.93
CA GLY A 150 11.14 12.73 10.90
C GLY A 150 10.37 12.10 12.05
N ARG A 151 10.82 12.36 13.28
CA ARG A 151 10.17 11.86 14.49
C ARG A 151 8.73 12.38 14.52
N VAL A 152 7.78 11.52 14.20
CA VAL A 152 6.34 11.84 14.28
C VAL A 152 6.00 11.97 15.76
N ARG A 153 5.58 13.17 16.17
CA ARG A 153 4.99 13.38 17.50
C ARG A 153 3.48 13.29 17.35
N LEU A 154 2.92 12.20 17.88
CA LEU A 154 1.48 12.06 18.07
C LEU A 154 1.10 12.76 19.37
N LEU A 155 0.12 13.66 19.29
CA LEU A 155 -0.37 14.43 20.43
C LEU A 155 -1.87 14.66 20.31
N GLU A 156 -2.56 14.82 21.43
CA GLU A 156 -3.94 15.32 21.42
C GLU A 156 -3.92 16.83 21.14
N PRO A 157 -4.92 17.38 20.41
CA PRO A 157 -5.07 18.83 20.31
C PRO A 157 -5.10 19.46 21.70
N ASP A 158 -4.47 20.63 21.86
CA ASP A 158 -4.69 21.43 23.06
C ASP A 158 -6.17 21.81 23.13
N TRP A 159 -6.71 21.94 24.34
CA TRP A 159 -8.15 22.17 24.57
C TRP A 159 -8.67 23.47 23.94
N GLN A 160 -7.77 24.41 23.59
CA GLN A 160 -8.12 25.65 22.88
C GLN A 160 -8.29 25.47 21.37
N ASP A 161 -7.60 24.49 20.78
CA ASP A 161 -7.59 24.25 19.33
C ASP A 161 -8.41 23.00 18.95
N ASP A 162 -8.92 22.26 19.93
CA ASP A 162 -9.70 21.05 19.71
C ASP A 162 -11.01 21.35 18.93
N PRO A 163 -11.21 20.78 17.73
CA PRO A 163 -12.31 21.19 16.86
C PRO A 163 -13.59 20.43 17.22
N VAL A 164 -14.12 20.70 18.42
CA VAL A 164 -15.26 19.99 19.01
C VAL A 164 -16.49 20.00 18.09
N ASP A 165 -16.77 21.11 17.42
CA ASP A 165 -17.91 21.23 16.51
C ASP A 165 -17.78 20.30 15.29
N PHE A 166 -16.57 20.16 14.75
CA PHE A 166 -16.29 19.22 13.65
C PHE A 166 -16.43 17.77 14.13
N LEU A 167 -15.92 17.45 15.32
CA LEU A 167 -16.02 16.11 15.89
C LEU A 167 -17.48 15.70 16.15
N ALA A 168 -18.29 16.65 16.63
CA ALA A 168 -19.72 16.44 16.81
C ALA A 168 -20.44 16.21 15.47
N ALA A 169 -20.11 16.99 14.44
CA ALA A 169 -20.63 16.80 13.09
C ALA A 169 -20.22 15.44 12.50
N ALA A 170 -18.96 15.04 12.67
CA ALA A 170 -18.45 13.74 12.22
C ALA A 170 -19.14 12.58 12.96
N ALA A 171 -19.32 12.69 14.27
CA ALA A 171 -20.04 11.69 15.07
C ALA A 171 -21.50 11.50 14.61
N ALA A 172 -22.18 12.58 14.23
CA ALA A 172 -23.54 12.51 13.69
C ALA A 172 -23.56 11.78 12.33
N GLU A 173 -22.60 12.06 11.44
CA GLU A 173 -22.48 11.35 10.16
C GLU A 173 -22.11 9.87 10.36
N PHE A 174 -21.19 9.55 11.27
CA PHE A 174 -20.86 8.16 11.62
C PHE A 174 -22.08 7.39 12.15
N THR A 175 -22.89 8.03 13.00
CA THR A 175 -24.15 7.45 13.47
C THR A 175 -25.11 7.18 12.32
N ALA A 176 -25.21 8.09 11.36
CA ALA A 176 -26.07 7.90 10.18
C ALA A 176 -25.58 6.76 9.27
N THR A 177 -24.25 6.58 9.13
CA THR A 177 -23.68 5.47 8.34
C THR A 177 -23.83 4.11 9.03
N GLY A 178 -23.76 4.05 10.37
CA GLY A 178 -23.95 2.83 11.16
C GLY A 178 -22.80 1.81 11.09
N VAL A 179 -21.71 2.11 10.37
CA VAL A 179 -20.58 1.19 10.19
C VAL A 179 -19.42 1.41 11.15
N VAL A 180 -19.31 2.60 11.75
CA VAL A 180 -18.24 2.97 12.68
C VAL A 180 -18.61 2.55 14.10
N LEU A 181 -17.76 1.73 14.74
CA LEU A 181 -17.87 1.31 16.14
C LEU A 181 -17.33 2.37 17.09
N THR A 182 -16.12 2.87 16.81
CA THR A 182 -15.50 3.93 17.60
C THR A 182 -14.72 4.87 16.68
N ALA A 183 -14.57 6.13 17.09
CA ALA A 183 -13.67 7.06 16.44
C ALA A 183 -12.83 7.84 17.45
N ARG A 184 -11.54 8.01 17.14
CA ARG A 184 -10.52 8.69 17.94
C ARG A 184 -9.82 9.74 17.07
N ARG A 185 -9.31 10.80 17.70
CA ARG A 185 -8.57 11.86 17.00
C ARG A 185 -7.16 12.02 17.57
N CYS A 186 -6.19 12.29 16.72
CA CYS A 186 -4.90 12.80 17.16
C CYS A 186 -4.36 13.80 16.15
N LEU A 187 -3.44 14.65 16.60
CA LEU A 187 -2.60 15.43 15.72
C LEU A 187 -1.27 14.70 15.56
N ALA A 188 -0.80 14.61 14.32
CA ALA A 188 0.57 14.25 14.03
C ALA A 188 1.32 15.51 13.60
N ALA A 189 2.37 15.86 14.34
CA ALA A 189 3.34 16.86 13.93
C ALA A 189 4.61 16.16 13.47
N ILE A 190 5.07 16.48 12.26
CA ILE A 190 6.29 15.92 11.67
C ILE A 190 7.31 17.04 11.58
N GLU A 191 8.25 17.07 12.54
CA GLU A 191 9.31 18.08 12.62
C GLU A 191 8.79 19.53 12.51
N THR A 192 9.11 20.22 11.40
CA THR A 192 8.70 21.62 11.12
C THR A 192 7.47 21.71 10.22
N ALA A 193 6.85 20.60 9.85
CA ALA A 193 5.66 20.58 9.01
C ALA A 193 4.42 21.03 9.79
N ALA A 194 3.44 21.58 9.07
CA ALA A 194 2.15 21.90 9.64
C ALA A 194 1.49 20.61 10.19
N PRO A 195 0.93 20.65 11.41
CA PRO A 195 0.27 19.50 12.01
C PRO A 195 -0.92 19.03 11.17
N VAL A 196 -1.15 17.72 11.17
CA VAL A 196 -2.23 17.07 10.44
C VAL A 196 -3.12 16.32 11.43
N MET A 197 -4.43 16.38 11.24
CA MET A 197 -5.38 15.66 12.08
C MET A 197 -5.67 14.27 11.51
N PHE A 198 -5.51 13.25 12.36
CA PHE A 198 -5.87 11.88 12.07
C PHE A 198 -7.16 11.53 12.80
N ILE A 199 -8.11 10.96 12.07
CA ILE A 199 -9.32 10.34 12.59
C ILE A 199 -9.17 8.83 12.42
N GLY A 200 -8.92 8.16 13.53
CA GLY A 200 -8.85 6.70 13.59
C GLY A 200 -10.24 6.13 13.84
N VAL A 201 -10.72 5.22 12.99
CA VAL A 201 -12.01 4.55 13.14
C VAL A 201 -11.83 3.04 13.30
N GLU A 202 -12.69 2.43 14.11
CA GLU A 202 -12.90 0.97 14.15
C GLU A 202 -14.25 0.68 13.46
N LEU A 203 -14.32 -0.34 12.61
CA LEU A 203 -15.49 -0.66 11.81
C LEU A 203 -16.16 -1.98 12.25
N SER A 204 -17.49 -2.03 12.13
CA SER A 204 -18.27 -3.23 12.42
C SER A 204 -18.34 -4.20 11.24
N GLN A 205 -18.17 -3.68 10.01
CA GLN A 205 -18.29 -4.42 8.76
C GLN A 205 -16.97 -4.38 7.99
N TRP A 206 -16.57 -5.56 7.50
CA TRP A 206 -15.28 -5.81 6.85
C TRP A 206 -15.46 -6.22 5.38
N GLU A 207 -16.62 -5.89 4.80
CA GLU A 207 -17.00 -6.25 3.43
C GLU A 207 -17.13 -4.97 2.57
N GLY A 208 -16.56 -5.00 1.35
CA GLY A 208 -16.59 -3.86 0.42
C GLY A 208 -15.45 -2.85 0.61
N ASP A 209 -15.60 -1.64 0.07
CA ASP A 209 -14.64 -0.55 0.27
C ASP A 209 -14.79 0.03 1.69
N LEU A 210 -13.98 -0.48 2.60
CA LEU A 210 -13.99 -0.14 4.03
C LEU A 210 -13.77 1.35 4.30
N ARG A 211 -13.09 2.06 3.40
CA ARG A 211 -12.76 3.48 3.59
C ARG A 211 -13.83 4.41 3.04
N ALA A 212 -14.63 3.96 2.07
CA ALA A 212 -15.58 4.82 1.37
C ALA A 212 -16.57 5.51 2.32
N LEU A 213 -17.27 4.73 3.17
CA LEU A 213 -18.32 5.27 4.04
C LEU A 213 -17.79 6.21 5.13
N PRO A 214 -16.72 5.88 5.88
CA PRO A 214 -16.15 6.81 6.85
C PRO A 214 -15.56 8.06 6.19
N LEU A 215 -14.95 7.92 5.00
CA LEU A 215 -14.39 9.06 4.27
C LEU A 215 -15.48 10.01 3.77
N GLU A 216 -16.59 9.49 3.26
CA GLU A 216 -17.75 10.29 2.86
C GLU A 216 -18.36 11.04 4.05
N ALA A 217 -18.51 10.36 5.20
CA ALA A 217 -18.99 10.97 6.44
C ALA A 217 -18.10 12.14 6.90
N LEU A 218 -16.78 11.95 6.88
CA LEU A 218 -15.83 13.03 7.19
C LEU A 218 -15.89 14.17 6.17
N GLY A 219 -16.04 13.86 4.88
CA GLY A 219 -16.23 14.86 3.84
C GLY A 219 -17.48 15.72 4.06
N LYS A 220 -18.60 15.11 4.45
CA LYS A 220 -19.83 15.82 4.82
C LYS A 220 -19.64 16.69 6.06
N ALA A 221 -18.96 16.18 7.09
CA ALA A 221 -18.67 16.94 8.30
C ALA A 221 -17.78 18.16 8.01
N LEU A 222 -16.73 18.00 7.21
CA LEU A 222 -15.86 19.09 6.75
C LEU A 222 -16.60 20.15 5.93
N GLY A 223 -17.58 19.73 5.11
CA GLY A 223 -18.43 20.63 4.36
C GLY A 223 -19.33 21.51 5.24
N LYS A 224 -19.64 21.06 6.46
CA LYS A 224 -20.43 21.82 7.45
C LYS A 224 -19.56 22.66 8.39
N VAL A 225 -18.46 22.07 8.87
CA VAL A 225 -17.54 22.67 9.83
C VAL A 225 -16.12 22.49 9.32
N PRO A 226 -15.55 23.52 8.66
CA PRO A 226 -14.16 23.46 8.22
C PRO A 226 -13.22 23.51 9.44
N VAL A 227 -12.09 22.83 9.33
CA VAL A 227 -11.03 22.84 10.36
C VAL A 227 -9.73 23.39 9.78
N GLN A 228 -8.86 23.87 10.66
CA GLN A 228 -7.59 24.49 10.27
C GLN A 228 -6.51 23.48 9.81
N TRP A 229 -6.71 22.19 10.10
CA TRP A 229 -5.76 21.14 9.73
C TRP A 229 -6.30 20.25 8.61
N PRO A 230 -5.45 19.71 7.74
CA PRO A 230 -5.84 18.61 6.88
C PRO A 230 -6.32 17.42 7.73
N VAL A 231 -7.36 16.72 7.27
CA VAL A 231 -7.95 15.59 7.98
C VAL A 231 -7.69 14.28 7.22
N ASN A 232 -7.15 13.30 7.94
CA ASN A 232 -6.74 12.00 7.44
C ASN A 232 -7.53 10.89 8.13
N LEU A 233 -7.95 9.87 7.38
CA LEU A 233 -8.64 8.70 7.92
C LEU A 233 -7.66 7.55 8.13
N VAL A 234 -7.74 6.88 9.29
CA VAL A 234 -6.99 5.65 9.61
C VAL A 234 -7.96 4.57 10.05
N LEU A 235 -7.83 3.37 9.48
CA LEU A 235 -8.56 2.18 9.92
C LEU A 235 -7.76 1.49 11.01
N LEU A 236 -8.28 1.47 12.23
CA LEU A 236 -7.57 0.99 13.42
C LEU A 236 -7.52 -0.53 13.55
N ASP A 237 -8.27 -1.23 12.70
CA ASP A 237 -8.59 -2.64 12.74
C ASP A 237 -8.05 -3.45 11.54
N VAL A 238 -7.69 -2.80 10.42
CA VAL A 238 -7.32 -3.49 9.17
C VAL A 238 -5.80 -3.73 9.00
N ALA A 239 -4.93 -3.13 9.81
CA ALA A 239 -3.47 -3.30 9.69
C ALA A 239 -2.73 -3.25 11.03
N GLN A 240 -1.53 -3.85 11.09
CA GLN A 240 -0.56 -3.62 12.18
C GLN A 240 0.09 -2.25 11.96
N ASP A 241 -0.56 -1.21 12.45
CA ASP A 241 -0.10 0.18 12.38
C ASP A 241 0.31 0.69 13.77
N PRO A 242 1.59 1.04 14.00
CA PRO A 242 2.04 1.62 15.26
C PRO A 242 1.28 2.89 15.67
N VAL A 243 0.77 3.67 14.71
CA VAL A 243 -0.08 4.85 14.99
C VAL A 243 -1.46 4.39 15.46
N GLY A 244 -2.08 3.43 14.78
CA GLY A 244 -3.34 2.83 15.18
C GLY A 244 -3.30 2.16 16.57
N ASP A 245 -2.21 1.43 16.89
CA ASP A 245 -1.99 0.85 18.22
C ASP A 245 -1.89 1.93 19.30
N TRP A 246 -1.08 2.97 19.06
CA TRP A 246 -0.96 4.09 19.99
C TRP A 246 -2.30 4.82 20.19
N MET A 247 -3.06 5.05 19.11
CA MET A 247 -4.38 5.69 19.20
C MET A 247 -5.35 4.85 20.02
N ARG A 248 -5.36 3.52 19.84
CA ARG A 248 -6.21 2.61 20.63
C ARG A 248 -5.84 2.63 22.13
N GLU A 249 -4.56 2.69 22.46
CA GLU A 249 -4.09 2.61 23.85
C GLU A 249 -4.11 3.95 24.60
N ARG A 250 -3.87 5.08 23.91
CA ARG A 250 -3.58 6.38 24.55
C ARG A 250 -4.69 7.40 24.40
N ILE A 251 -5.56 7.26 23.40
CA ILE A 251 -6.55 8.28 23.04
C ILE A 251 -7.96 7.82 23.40
N ARG A 252 -8.72 8.71 24.03
CA ARG A 252 -10.14 8.47 24.32
C ARG A 252 -10.98 8.67 23.05
N PRO A 253 -11.92 7.76 22.75
CA PRO A 253 -12.82 7.94 21.63
C PRO A 253 -13.71 9.16 21.85
N PHE A 254 -13.89 9.96 20.80
CA PHE A 254 -14.89 11.03 20.76
C PHE A 254 -16.25 10.51 20.28
N TYR A 255 -16.25 9.33 19.65
CA TYR A 255 -17.45 8.65 19.19
C TYR A 255 -17.38 7.18 19.56
N THR A 256 -18.48 6.65 20.09
CA THR A 256 -18.71 5.21 20.31
C THR A 256 -20.13 4.90 19.86
N GLN A 257 -20.32 3.85 19.08
CA GLN A 257 -21.63 3.45 18.59
C GLN A 257 -22.57 3.16 19.78
N GLY A 258 -23.74 3.79 19.77
CA GLY A 258 -24.75 3.60 20.83
C GLY A 258 -24.55 4.45 22.09
N GLN A 259 -23.59 5.38 22.10
CA GLN A 259 -23.56 6.48 23.08
C GLN A 259 -24.42 7.67 22.65
#